data_AF-A0A7K2TST3-F1
#
_entry.id   AF-A0A7K2TST3-F1
#
_cell.length_a   1.000
_cell.length_b   1.000
_cell.length_c   1.000
_cell.angle_alpha   90.00
_cell.angle_beta   90.00
_cell.angle_gamma   90.00
#
_symmetry.space_group_name_H-M   'P 1'
#
loop_
_entity.id
_entity.type
_entity.pdbx_description
1 polymer ?
#
loop_
_entity_poly.entity_id
_entity_poly.type
_entity_poly.pdbx_seq_one_letter_code
_entity_poly.pdbx_strand_id
1 'polypeptide(L)'
;MGTSTRWKGPNGHRWSSAARRLARWDGESRNADQRLEEIAADHLRALHETLRDDRSAFGLYDTACAAGERLAGALGSLAVQGAQSESELIARLASEVGGGGGTLADAAVRRGVAEAVRDLRGRHPELDDAMEAASAGGGFAWDILCDLYQVFFADMVGEFLRSAVAEHVKLAVPVLVATDPEGRIADWVAEKLVDLVPNPCEESAEAAELAKAVDTAQSVVGAVEDPSAVLSKVAEGLVPKAVGRVLGLITDEVIGEGGAAA
;
A
#
# COMPACT_ATOMS: atom_id res chain seq x y z
N MET A 1 1.26 13.37 31.89
CA MET A 1 -0.13 13.79 31.62
C MET A 1 -0.37 13.58 30.14
N GLY A 2 -0.88 12.40 29.75
CA GLY A 2 -1.07 12.04 28.35
C GLY A 2 -2.40 12.57 27.84
N THR A 3 -2.36 13.53 26.92
CA THR A 3 -3.52 13.97 26.15
C THR A 3 -3.80 12.94 25.05
N SER A 4 -4.31 11.77 25.43
CA SER A 4 -4.91 10.85 24.46
C SER A 4 -6.21 11.50 23.99
N THR A 5 -6.14 12.30 22.93
CA THR A 5 -7.32 12.70 22.18
C THR A 5 -7.93 11.42 21.62
N ARG A 6 -9.07 11.01 22.19
CA ARG A 6 -9.84 9.84 21.74
C ARG A 6 -9.98 9.94 20.22
N TRP A 7 -9.48 8.92 19.51
CA TRP A 7 -9.62 8.82 18.06
C TRP A 7 -11.10 8.94 17.72
N LYS A 8 -11.46 9.93 16.89
CA LYS A 8 -12.86 10.21 16.55
C LYS A 8 -13.48 9.10 15.71
N GLY A 9 -12.65 8.25 15.10
CA GLY A 9 -13.08 7.15 14.26
C GLY A 9 -13.71 7.61 12.93
N PRO A 10 -14.04 6.66 12.05
CA PRO A 10 -14.83 6.94 10.87
C PRO A 10 -16.20 7.47 11.28
N ASN A 11 -16.71 8.48 10.59
CA ASN A 11 -18.00 9.09 10.88
C ASN A 11 -18.71 9.44 9.57
N GLY A 12 -20.04 9.58 9.62
CA GLY A 12 -20.85 9.95 8.47
C GLY A 12 -21.74 8.82 7.95
N HIS A 13 -22.65 9.18 7.03
CA HIS A 13 -23.73 8.29 6.61
C HIS A 13 -23.23 7.02 5.93
N ARG A 14 -22.18 7.11 5.10
CA ARG A 14 -21.64 5.96 4.36
C ARG A 14 -20.97 4.94 5.27
N TRP A 15 -20.09 5.40 6.17
CA TRP A 15 -19.49 4.55 7.21
C TRP A 15 -20.54 3.85 8.07
N SER A 16 -21.57 4.59 8.50
CA SER A 16 -22.68 4.02 9.28
C SER A 16 -23.50 3.01 8.49
N SER A 17 -23.71 3.24 7.19
CA SER A 17 -24.43 2.32 6.31
C SER A 17 -23.65 1.01 6.12
N ALA A 18 -22.36 1.11 5.80
CA ALA A 18 -21.50 -0.03 5.57
C ALA A 18 -21.33 -0.87 6.85
N ALA A 19 -21.15 -0.23 8.01
CA ALA A 19 -21.10 -0.92 9.30
C ALA A 19 -22.39 -1.67 9.65
N ARG A 20 -23.57 -1.11 9.33
CA ARG A 20 -24.85 -1.80 9.51
C ARG A 20 -25.06 -2.97 8.54
N ARG A 21 -24.45 -2.94 7.36
CA ARG A 21 -24.42 -4.10 6.45
C ARG A 21 -23.56 -5.21 7.05
N LEU A 22 -22.35 -4.86 7.52
CA LEU A 22 -21.44 -5.81 8.16
C LEU A 22 -22.01 -6.42 9.45
N ALA A 23 -22.67 -5.63 10.30
CA ALA A 23 -23.32 -6.14 11.50
C ALA A 23 -24.48 -7.12 11.24
N ARG A 24 -25.00 -7.16 10.01
CA ARG A 24 -26.04 -8.10 9.56
C ARG A 24 -25.51 -9.16 8.61
N TRP A 25 -24.20 -9.19 8.38
CA TRP A 25 -23.57 -10.20 7.55
C TRP A 25 -23.63 -11.54 8.26
N ASP A 26 -23.93 -12.57 7.49
CA ASP A 26 -24.08 -13.95 7.93
C ASP A 26 -23.08 -14.81 7.14
N GLY A 27 -22.03 -15.24 7.84
CA GLY A 27 -20.95 -16.06 7.29
C GLY A 27 -21.40 -17.45 6.85
N GLU A 28 -22.56 -17.93 7.30
CA GLU A 28 -23.10 -19.24 6.92
C GLU A 28 -23.96 -19.19 5.65
N SER A 29 -24.24 -17.98 5.13
CA SER A 29 -25.07 -17.83 3.94
C SER A 29 -24.35 -18.29 2.67
N ARG A 30 -25.10 -18.84 1.69
CA ARG A 30 -24.51 -19.34 0.42
C ARG A 30 -23.73 -18.29 -0.38
N ASN A 31 -24.00 -17.01 -0.14
CA ASN A 31 -23.35 -15.88 -0.81
C ASN A 31 -22.57 -15.02 0.19
N ALA A 32 -22.10 -15.61 1.29
CA ALA A 32 -21.38 -14.89 2.35
C ALA A 32 -20.18 -14.14 1.78
N ASP A 33 -19.43 -14.79 0.89
CA ASP A 33 -18.21 -14.26 0.29
C ASP A 33 -18.47 -13.02 -0.56
N GLN A 34 -19.30 -13.16 -1.58
CA GLN A 34 -19.73 -12.05 -2.44
C GLN A 34 -20.29 -10.87 -1.63
N ARG A 35 -21.08 -11.15 -0.59
CA ARG A 35 -21.64 -10.10 0.25
C ARG A 35 -20.57 -9.39 1.08
N LEU A 36 -19.55 -10.10 1.55
CA LEU A 36 -18.45 -9.50 2.31
C LEU A 36 -17.61 -8.60 1.40
N GLU A 37 -17.36 -9.02 0.15
CA GLU A 37 -16.68 -8.19 -0.86
C GLU A 37 -17.45 -6.90 -1.15
N GLU A 38 -18.77 -6.97 -1.34
CA GLU A 38 -19.60 -5.76 -1.51
C GLU A 38 -19.52 -4.82 -0.29
N ILE A 39 -19.42 -5.38 0.91
CA ILE A 39 -19.28 -4.61 2.15
C ILE A 39 -17.89 -3.98 2.23
N ALA A 40 -16.84 -4.70 1.85
CA ALA A 40 -15.47 -4.17 1.77
C ALA A 40 -15.40 -3.02 0.76
N ALA A 41 -16.02 -3.18 -0.42
CA ALA A 41 -16.14 -2.14 -1.44
C ALA A 41 -16.82 -0.87 -0.91
N ASP A 42 -17.89 -1.02 -0.11
CA ASP A 42 -18.57 0.11 0.51
C ASP A 42 -17.69 0.84 1.54
N HIS A 43 -16.87 0.12 2.30
CA HIS A 43 -15.93 0.73 3.25
C HIS A 43 -14.78 1.44 2.53
N LEU A 44 -14.23 0.83 1.47
CA LEU A 44 -13.21 1.47 0.63
C LEU A 44 -13.74 2.76 -0.01
N ARG A 45 -14.97 2.73 -0.54
CA ARG A 45 -15.63 3.93 -1.09
C ARG A 45 -15.83 5.01 -0.01
N ALA A 46 -16.25 4.62 1.20
CA ALA A 46 -16.41 5.55 2.30
C ALA A 46 -15.06 6.20 2.70
N LEU A 47 -13.96 5.42 2.69
CA LEU A 47 -12.61 5.94 2.92
C LEU A 47 -12.20 6.94 1.85
N HIS A 48 -12.29 6.59 0.58
CA HIS A 48 -11.93 7.47 -0.53
C HIS A 48 -12.71 8.78 -0.49
N GLU A 49 -14.02 8.73 -0.26
CA GLU A 49 -14.83 9.94 -0.13
C GLU A 49 -14.41 10.80 1.08
N THR A 50 -14.13 10.16 2.22
CA THR A 50 -13.66 10.89 3.41
C THR A 50 -12.35 11.62 3.14
N LEU A 51 -11.41 10.98 2.45
CA LEU A 51 -10.10 11.57 2.15
C LEU A 51 -10.17 12.64 1.04
N ARG A 52 -11.12 12.53 0.12
CA ARG A 52 -11.39 13.60 -0.85
C ARG A 52 -11.97 14.85 -0.18
N ASP A 53 -12.85 14.67 0.79
CA ASP A 53 -13.44 15.78 1.56
C ASP A 53 -12.45 16.40 2.55
N ASP A 54 -11.65 15.56 3.24
CA ASP A 54 -10.61 15.97 4.17
C ASP A 54 -9.39 15.06 4.03
N ARG A 55 -8.38 15.53 3.29
CA ARG A 55 -7.12 14.79 3.07
C ARG A 55 -6.36 14.51 4.37
N SER A 56 -6.58 15.30 5.42
CA SER A 56 -5.95 15.10 6.73
C SER A 56 -6.68 14.07 7.59
N ALA A 57 -7.83 13.55 7.12
CA ALA A 57 -8.59 12.56 7.86
C ALA A 57 -7.73 11.35 8.21
N PHE A 58 -7.78 10.99 9.49
CA PHE A 58 -7.01 9.91 10.11
C PHE A 58 -5.48 10.06 10.08
N GLY A 59 -4.95 11.17 9.53
CA GLY A 59 -3.52 11.33 9.25
C GLY A 59 -2.98 10.31 8.24
N LEU A 60 -3.86 9.66 7.46
CA LEU A 60 -3.48 8.51 6.63
C LEU A 60 -2.61 8.94 5.45
N TYR A 61 -2.92 10.07 4.81
CA TYR A 61 -2.16 10.56 3.66
C TYR A 61 -0.70 10.83 4.01
N ASP A 62 -0.45 11.65 5.04
CA ASP A 62 0.90 12.04 5.44
C ASP A 62 1.71 10.84 5.95
N THR A 63 1.07 9.95 6.73
CA THR A 63 1.70 8.72 7.21
C THR A 63 2.05 7.77 6.06
N ALA A 64 1.17 7.61 5.08
CA ALA A 64 1.41 6.76 3.91
C ALA A 64 2.56 7.30 3.05
N CYS A 65 2.62 8.62 2.83
CA CYS A 65 3.74 9.25 2.12
C CYS A 65 5.06 9.04 2.86
N ALA A 66 5.10 9.39 4.15
CA ALA A 66 6.32 9.24 4.95
C ALA A 66 6.79 7.78 5.07
N ALA A 67 5.86 6.82 5.07
CA ALA A 67 6.19 5.40 5.04
C ALA A 67 6.71 4.97 3.67
N GLY A 68 6.07 5.40 2.58
CA GLY A 68 6.50 5.15 1.21
C GLY A 68 7.91 5.65 0.90
N GLU A 69 8.23 6.87 1.34
CA GLU A 69 9.58 7.45 1.20
C GLU A 69 10.64 6.60 1.94
N ARG A 70 10.32 6.15 3.15
CA ARG A 70 11.21 5.28 3.92
C ARG A 70 11.35 3.89 3.31
N LEU A 71 10.27 3.34 2.75
CA LEU A 71 10.33 2.09 2.00
C LEU A 71 11.23 2.24 0.77
N ALA A 72 11.05 3.28 -0.04
CA ALA A 72 11.87 3.55 -1.22
C ALA A 72 13.37 3.63 -0.88
N GLY A 73 13.71 4.26 0.24
CA GLY A 73 15.07 4.28 0.78
C GLY A 73 15.58 2.91 1.25
N ALA A 74 14.71 2.07 1.84
CA ALA A 74 15.05 0.72 2.29
C ALA A 74 15.32 -0.25 1.12
N LEU A 75 14.64 -0.08 -0.03
CA LEU A 75 14.79 -0.98 -1.19
C LEU A 75 16.25 -1.09 -1.65
N GLY A 76 16.97 0.02 -1.77
CA GLY A 76 18.37 0.00 -2.19
C GLY A 76 19.28 -0.76 -1.22
N SER A 77 18.98 -0.71 0.08
CA SER A 77 19.74 -1.49 1.07
C SER A 77 19.40 -3.00 0.99
N LEU A 78 18.14 -3.34 0.76
CA LEU A 78 17.72 -4.74 0.54
C LEU A 78 18.29 -5.33 -0.75
N ALA A 79 18.44 -4.52 -1.80
CA ALA A 79 19.07 -4.94 -3.06
C ALA A 79 20.53 -5.39 -2.87
N VAL A 80 21.20 -4.86 -1.85
CA VAL A 80 22.62 -5.18 -1.56
C VAL A 80 22.75 -6.24 -0.46
N GLN A 81 21.94 -6.15 0.59
CA GLN A 81 22.14 -6.90 1.84
C GLN A 81 21.12 -8.02 2.04
N GLY A 82 19.97 -7.96 1.36
CA GLY A 82 18.88 -8.90 1.55
C GLY A 82 18.39 -8.96 3.00
N ALA A 83 17.89 -10.14 3.38
CA ALA A 83 17.56 -10.55 4.75
C ALA A 83 17.71 -12.07 4.86
N GLN A 84 18.06 -12.60 6.03
CA GLN A 84 18.35 -14.03 6.22
C GLN A 84 17.10 -14.85 6.53
N SER A 85 15.96 -14.20 6.81
CA SER A 85 14.67 -14.86 7.01
C SER A 85 13.50 -13.90 6.81
N GLU A 86 12.31 -14.45 6.62
CA GLU A 86 11.05 -13.68 6.59
C GLU A 86 10.86 -12.85 7.85
N SER A 87 11.09 -13.44 9.03
CA SER A 87 10.94 -12.74 10.31
C SER A 87 11.91 -11.57 10.47
N GLU A 88 13.14 -11.74 9.98
CA GLU A 88 14.13 -10.66 9.96
C GLU A 88 13.73 -9.55 8.97
N LEU A 89 13.29 -9.92 7.77
CA LEU A 89 12.83 -8.97 6.76
C LEU A 89 11.66 -8.12 7.29
N ILE A 90 10.66 -8.78 7.87
CA ILE A 90 9.51 -8.10 8.50
C ILE A 90 9.98 -7.19 9.64
N ALA A 91 10.84 -7.68 10.54
CA ALA A 91 11.32 -6.88 11.67
C ALA A 91 12.09 -5.64 11.22
N ARG A 92 12.96 -5.81 10.21
CA ARG A 92 13.74 -4.75 9.60
C ARG A 92 12.83 -3.70 8.96
N LEU A 93 11.96 -4.11 8.04
CA LEU A 93 11.06 -3.20 7.34
C LEU A 93 10.06 -2.55 8.32
N ALA A 94 9.53 -3.27 9.30
CA ALA A 94 8.66 -2.68 10.31
C ALA A 94 9.39 -1.60 11.14
N SER A 95 10.69 -1.75 11.37
CA SER A 95 11.50 -0.72 12.05
C SER A 95 11.82 0.47 11.16
N GLU A 96 12.15 0.24 9.89
CA GLU A 96 12.57 1.29 8.95
C GLU A 96 11.34 2.07 8.42
N VAL A 97 10.27 1.35 8.06
CA VAL A 97 9.05 1.86 7.40
C VAL A 97 7.93 2.16 8.40
N GLY A 98 7.85 1.45 9.53
CA GLY A 98 6.72 1.50 10.47
C GLY A 98 6.49 2.80 11.22
N GLY A 99 7.49 3.70 11.27
CA GLY A 99 7.35 5.04 11.85
C GLY A 99 7.40 5.04 13.38
N GLY A 100 7.58 6.22 13.98
CA GLY A 100 7.66 6.38 15.44
C GLY A 100 6.30 6.63 16.12
N GLY A 101 5.23 6.80 15.35
CA GLY A 101 3.93 7.20 15.85
C GLY A 101 3.11 6.08 16.50
N GLY A 102 2.04 6.47 17.19
CA GLY A 102 1.10 5.56 17.86
C GLY A 102 -0.32 5.66 17.31
N THR A 103 -0.48 6.08 16.05
CA THR A 103 -1.79 6.24 15.40
C THR A 103 -2.28 4.94 14.76
N LEU A 104 -3.54 4.91 14.35
CA LEU A 104 -4.09 3.79 13.58
C LEU A 104 -3.39 3.63 12.22
N ALA A 105 -2.99 4.74 11.58
CA ALA A 105 -2.25 4.72 10.33
C ALA A 105 -0.83 4.13 10.54
N ASP A 106 -0.14 4.47 11.63
CA ASP A 106 1.17 3.86 11.95
C ASP A 106 1.05 2.35 12.16
N ALA A 107 -0.01 1.91 12.84
CA ALA A 107 -0.28 0.49 13.04
C ALA A 107 -0.57 -0.22 11.70
N ALA A 108 -1.34 0.42 10.82
CA ALA A 108 -1.63 -0.08 9.48
C ALA A 108 -0.37 -0.21 8.63
N VAL A 109 0.55 0.75 8.69
CA VAL A 109 1.85 0.65 8.01
C VAL A 109 2.63 -0.57 8.49
N ARG A 110 2.76 -0.78 9.81
CA ARG A 110 3.53 -1.91 10.36
C ARG A 110 2.94 -3.26 9.99
N ARG A 111 1.60 -3.37 9.99
CA ARG A 111 0.92 -4.60 9.57
C ARG A 111 0.97 -4.78 8.06
N GLY A 112 0.78 -3.72 7.28
CA GLY A 112 0.89 -3.74 5.83
C GLY A 112 2.29 -4.15 5.36
N VAL A 113 3.36 -3.76 6.07
CA VAL A 113 4.71 -4.31 5.83
C VAL A 113 4.73 -5.83 6.04
N ALA A 114 4.20 -6.30 7.16
CA ALA A 114 4.24 -7.72 7.48
C ALA A 114 3.44 -8.54 6.47
N GLU A 115 2.30 -8.02 6.01
CA GLU A 115 1.49 -8.66 4.97
C GLU A 115 2.16 -8.62 3.61
N ALA A 116 2.73 -7.47 3.23
CA ALA A 116 3.40 -7.33 1.94
C ALA A 116 4.57 -8.29 1.78
N VAL A 117 5.31 -8.57 2.85
CA VAL A 117 6.37 -9.58 2.83
C VAL A 117 5.81 -11.00 2.63
N ARG A 118 4.67 -11.34 3.23
CA ARG A 118 4.03 -12.66 3.06
C ARG A 118 3.48 -12.83 1.66
N ASP A 119 2.81 -11.80 1.17
CA ASP A 119 2.25 -11.74 -0.18
C ASP A 119 3.35 -11.86 -1.24
N LEU A 120 4.44 -11.10 -1.04
CA LEU A 120 5.62 -11.15 -1.89
C LEU A 120 6.21 -12.55 -1.96
N ARG A 121 6.32 -13.24 -0.81
CA ARG A 121 6.82 -14.62 -0.75
C ARG A 121 5.92 -15.60 -1.51
N GLY A 122 4.61 -15.36 -1.52
CA GLY A 122 3.66 -16.13 -2.33
C GLY A 122 3.85 -15.93 -3.84
N ARG A 123 4.29 -14.73 -4.26
CA ARG A 123 4.52 -14.37 -5.69
C ARG A 123 5.90 -14.73 -6.19
N HIS A 124 6.90 -14.69 -5.31
CA HIS A 124 8.30 -14.97 -5.61
C HIS A 124 8.83 -16.11 -4.73
N PRO A 125 8.59 -17.38 -5.12
CA PRO A 125 9.19 -18.53 -4.44
C PRO A 125 10.73 -18.45 -4.37
N GLU A 126 11.36 -17.78 -5.36
CA GLU A 126 12.80 -17.50 -5.39
C GLU A 126 13.29 -16.58 -4.26
N LEU A 127 12.38 -15.92 -3.53
CA LEU A 127 12.73 -15.14 -2.36
C LEU A 127 13.31 -16.03 -1.25
N ASP A 128 12.85 -17.28 -1.12
CA ASP A 128 13.38 -18.23 -0.14
C ASP A 128 14.86 -18.55 -0.46
N ASP A 129 15.17 -18.82 -1.73
CA ASP A 129 16.54 -19.03 -2.20
C ASP A 129 17.41 -17.78 -2.01
N ALA A 130 16.85 -16.59 -2.24
CA ALA A 130 17.54 -15.33 -2.06
C ALA A 130 17.86 -15.04 -0.57
N MET A 131 16.97 -15.43 0.36
CA MET A 131 17.21 -15.33 1.80
C MET A 131 18.30 -16.30 2.27
N GLU A 132 18.33 -17.53 1.73
CA GLU A 132 19.42 -18.47 1.98
C GLU A 132 20.76 -17.90 1.46
N ALA A 133 20.77 -17.34 0.25
CA ALA A 133 21.94 -16.71 -0.35
C ALA A 133 22.38 -15.42 0.36
N ALA A 134 21.46 -14.68 0.99
CA ALA A 134 21.79 -13.48 1.78
C ALA A 134 22.73 -13.80 2.96
N SER A 135 22.68 -15.02 3.49
CA SER A 135 23.65 -15.50 4.49
C SER A 135 25.09 -15.54 3.96
N ALA A 136 25.27 -15.58 2.63
CA ALA A 136 26.55 -15.49 1.94
C ALA A 136 26.86 -14.07 1.40
N GLY A 137 26.06 -13.06 1.78
CA GLY A 137 26.24 -11.66 1.38
C GLY A 137 25.54 -11.26 0.08
N GLY A 138 24.54 -12.01 -0.38
CA GLY A 138 23.67 -11.64 -1.50
C GLY A 138 22.51 -10.71 -1.10
N GLY A 139 22.02 -9.92 -2.05
CA GLY A 139 20.82 -9.10 -1.88
C GLY A 139 19.65 -9.57 -2.74
N PHE A 140 18.53 -8.84 -2.68
CA PHE A 140 17.33 -9.16 -3.45
C PHE A 140 17.37 -8.55 -4.86
N ALA A 141 16.77 -9.25 -5.82
CA ALA A 141 16.59 -8.74 -7.17
C ALA A 141 15.57 -7.58 -7.19
N TRP A 142 15.75 -6.65 -8.12
CA TRP A 142 14.97 -5.41 -8.15
C TRP A 142 13.51 -5.61 -8.53
N ASP A 143 13.18 -6.62 -9.33
CA ASP A 143 11.82 -7.05 -9.62
C ASP A 143 11.05 -7.40 -8.34
N ILE A 144 11.64 -8.22 -7.47
CA ILE A 144 11.08 -8.56 -6.15
C ILE A 144 10.84 -7.28 -5.32
N LEU A 145 11.78 -6.33 -5.35
CA LEU A 145 11.71 -5.09 -4.57
C LEU A 145 10.67 -4.10 -5.13
N CYS A 146 10.51 -4.05 -6.44
CA CYS A 146 9.48 -3.27 -7.12
C CYS A 146 8.07 -3.81 -6.82
N ASP A 147 7.94 -5.14 -6.73
CA ASP A 147 6.67 -5.77 -6.36
C ASP A 147 6.38 -5.55 -4.86
N LEU A 148 7.39 -5.64 -3.98
CA LEU A 148 7.26 -5.27 -2.57
C LEU A 148 6.73 -3.84 -2.41
N TYR A 149 7.23 -2.90 -3.22
CA TYR A 149 6.76 -1.52 -3.23
C TYR A 149 5.27 -1.45 -3.56
N GLN A 150 4.82 -2.10 -4.64
CA GLN A 150 3.40 -2.07 -5.03
C GLN A 150 2.49 -2.66 -3.97
N VAL A 151 2.84 -3.86 -3.50
CA VAL A 151 2.04 -4.61 -2.53
C VAL A 151 1.91 -3.86 -1.22
N PHE A 152 2.99 -3.25 -0.74
CA PHE A 152 2.98 -2.49 0.50
C PHE A 152 1.89 -1.40 0.54
N PHE A 153 1.73 -0.61 -0.52
CA PHE A 153 0.70 0.45 -0.52
C PHE A 153 -0.71 -0.12 -0.50
N ALA A 154 -0.95 -1.24 -1.19
CA ALA A 154 -2.23 -1.91 -1.19
C ALA A 154 -2.57 -2.50 0.18
N ASP A 155 -1.64 -3.24 0.78
CA ASP A 155 -1.80 -3.89 2.08
C ASP A 155 -1.93 -2.89 3.23
N MET A 156 -1.20 -1.78 3.18
CA MET A 156 -1.35 -0.70 4.16
C MET A 156 -2.79 -0.19 4.21
N VAL A 157 -3.43 0.01 3.04
CA VAL A 157 -4.82 0.47 2.98
C VAL A 157 -5.78 -0.63 3.43
N GLY A 158 -5.53 -1.88 3.06
CA GLY A 158 -6.27 -3.04 3.54
C GLY A 158 -6.26 -3.15 5.07
N GLU A 159 -5.08 -3.08 5.68
CA GLU A 159 -4.89 -3.13 7.13
C GLU A 159 -5.47 -1.92 7.86
N PHE A 160 -5.38 -0.75 7.25
CA PHE A 160 -6.05 0.44 7.78
C PHE A 160 -7.56 0.24 7.82
N LEU A 161 -8.16 -0.23 6.71
CA LEU A 161 -9.60 -0.48 6.64
C LEU A 161 -10.05 -1.57 7.59
N ARG A 162 -9.34 -2.70 7.65
CA ARG A 162 -9.60 -3.77 8.62
C ARG A 162 -9.62 -3.23 10.05
N SER A 163 -8.65 -2.40 10.40
CA SER A 163 -8.57 -1.79 11.73
C SER A 163 -9.68 -0.75 11.97
N ALA A 164 -9.97 0.09 10.97
CA ALA A 164 -11.01 1.10 11.05
C ALA A 164 -12.41 0.47 11.17
N VAL A 165 -12.68 -0.60 10.42
CA VAL A 165 -13.90 -1.41 10.50
C VAL A 165 -14.03 -2.02 11.89
N ALA A 166 -12.98 -2.68 12.38
CA ALA A 166 -13.01 -3.33 13.69
C ALA A 166 -13.34 -2.34 14.82
N GLU A 167 -12.74 -1.15 14.81
CA GLU A 167 -13.03 -0.13 15.81
C GLU A 167 -14.41 0.53 15.61
N HIS A 168 -14.82 0.80 14.36
CA HIS A 168 -16.12 1.41 14.08
C HIS A 168 -17.29 0.46 14.41
N VAL A 169 -17.13 -0.85 14.16
CA VAL A 169 -18.13 -1.87 14.54
C VAL A 169 -18.22 -2.02 16.05
N LYS A 170 -17.10 -2.03 16.79
CA LYS A 170 -17.13 -2.06 18.26
C LYS A 170 -17.93 -0.90 18.86
N LEU A 171 -17.81 0.29 18.27
CA LEU A 171 -18.56 1.47 18.71
C LEU A 171 -20.04 1.39 18.35
N ALA A 172 -20.38 0.82 17.19
CA ALA A 172 -21.76 0.71 16.73
C ALA A 172 -22.54 -0.44 17.39
N VAL A 173 -21.89 -1.59 17.63
CA VAL A 173 -22.48 -2.80 18.20
C VAL A 173 -21.46 -3.52 19.09
N PRO A 174 -21.37 -3.19 20.40
CA PRO A 174 -20.33 -3.70 21.32
C PRO A 174 -20.30 -5.22 21.54
N VAL A 175 -21.31 -5.95 21.08
CA VAL A 175 -21.49 -7.40 21.32
C VAL A 175 -21.01 -8.26 20.14
N LEU A 176 -20.73 -7.66 18.97
CA LEU A 176 -20.21 -8.39 17.79
C LEU A 176 -18.68 -8.47 17.84
N VAL A 177 -18.16 -9.58 18.37
CA VAL A 177 -16.74 -9.93 18.31
C VAL A 177 -16.51 -10.83 17.09
N ALA A 178 -15.56 -10.43 16.23
CA ALA A 178 -15.12 -11.08 14.99
C ALA A 178 -16.09 -11.01 13.79
N THR A 179 -16.20 -9.83 13.17
CA THR A 179 -16.89 -9.66 11.87
C THR A 179 -16.04 -10.04 10.65
N ASP A 180 -14.72 -10.08 10.80
CA ASP A 180 -13.77 -10.54 9.77
C ASP A 180 -12.55 -11.19 10.45
N PRO A 181 -12.67 -12.41 11.00
CA PRO A 181 -11.55 -13.06 11.67
C PRO A 181 -10.40 -13.39 10.69
N GLU A 182 -10.74 -13.73 9.45
CA GLU A 182 -9.80 -14.29 8.47
C GLU A 182 -8.96 -13.26 7.73
N GLY A 183 -9.28 -11.96 7.75
CA GLY A 183 -8.47 -10.97 7.00
C GLY A 183 -9.11 -10.50 5.71
N ARG A 184 -10.27 -11.04 5.35
CA ARG A 184 -10.83 -11.01 4.01
C ARG A 184 -11.15 -9.61 3.50
N ILE A 185 -11.45 -8.66 4.39
CA ILE A 185 -11.64 -7.26 4.00
C ILE A 185 -10.30 -6.66 3.56
N ALA A 186 -9.22 -6.91 4.30
CA ALA A 186 -7.89 -6.42 3.94
C ALA A 186 -7.43 -7.06 2.62
N ASP A 187 -7.54 -8.38 2.49
CA ASP A 187 -7.13 -9.13 1.31
C ASP A 187 -7.84 -8.64 0.05
N TRP A 188 -9.17 -8.50 0.12
CA TRP A 188 -9.95 -8.00 -1.01
C TRP A 188 -9.55 -6.56 -1.38
N VAL A 189 -9.32 -5.70 -0.39
CA VAL A 189 -8.90 -4.31 -0.65
C VAL A 189 -7.52 -4.29 -1.30
N ALA A 190 -6.58 -5.08 -0.79
CA ALA A 190 -5.23 -5.16 -1.35
C ALA A 190 -5.27 -5.61 -2.81
N GLU A 191 -6.04 -6.67 -3.11
CA GLU A 191 -6.24 -7.17 -4.48
C GLU A 191 -6.78 -6.09 -5.42
N LYS A 192 -7.71 -5.24 -4.97
CA LYS A 192 -8.27 -4.17 -5.82
C LYS A 192 -7.36 -2.97 -6.00
N LEU A 193 -6.40 -2.76 -5.10
CA LEU A 193 -5.56 -1.56 -5.11
C LEU A 193 -4.17 -1.80 -5.71
N VAL A 194 -3.65 -3.02 -5.67
CA VAL A 194 -2.27 -3.32 -6.10
C VAL A 194 -1.99 -2.88 -7.54
N ASP A 195 -2.93 -3.14 -8.47
CA ASP A 195 -2.80 -2.77 -9.89
C ASP A 195 -2.87 -1.26 -10.14
N LEU A 196 -3.29 -0.47 -9.15
CA LEU A 196 -3.31 0.99 -9.25
C LEU A 196 -1.94 1.59 -8.89
N VAL A 197 -1.13 0.89 -8.11
CA VAL A 197 0.15 1.38 -7.61
C VAL A 197 1.16 1.34 -8.76
N PRO A 198 1.85 2.45 -9.10
CA PRO A 198 2.89 2.41 -10.12
C PRO A 198 4.05 1.50 -9.69
N ASN A 199 4.54 0.67 -10.61
CA ASN A 199 5.72 -0.16 -10.40
C ASN A 199 7.00 0.65 -10.70
N PRO A 200 7.96 0.78 -9.76
CA PRO A 200 9.18 1.55 -10.01
C PRO A 200 10.03 1.00 -11.17
N CYS A 201 10.04 -0.32 -11.37
CA CYS A 201 10.80 -0.96 -12.44
C CYS A 201 10.18 -0.68 -13.81
N GLU A 202 8.85 -0.75 -13.93
CA GLU A 202 8.13 -0.42 -15.16
C GLU A 202 8.30 1.06 -15.53
N GLU A 203 8.09 1.98 -14.58
CA GLU A 203 8.22 3.42 -14.81
C GLU A 203 9.66 3.81 -15.18
N SER A 204 10.66 3.14 -14.59
CA SER A 204 12.07 3.33 -14.99
C SER A 204 12.36 2.80 -16.39
N ALA A 205 11.77 1.67 -16.78
CA ALA A 205 11.95 1.10 -18.12
C ALA A 205 11.30 2.00 -19.18
N GLU A 206 10.09 2.49 -18.94
CA GLU A 206 9.40 3.43 -19.82
C GLU A 206 10.18 4.75 -20.00
N ALA A 207 10.71 5.30 -18.90
CA ALA A 207 11.54 6.51 -18.94
C ALA A 207 12.83 6.29 -19.77
N ALA A 208 13.46 5.11 -19.63
CA ALA A 208 14.65 4.76 -20.41
C ALA A 208 14.34 4.61 -21.91
N GLU A 209 13.21 4.01 -22.28
CA GLU A 209 12.78 3.90 -23.67
C GLU A 209 12.45 5.28 -24.28
N LEU A 210 11.79 6.16 -23.52
CA LEU A 210 11.52 7.53 -23.94
C LEU A 210 12.82 8.33 -24.12
N ALA A 211 13.77 8.17 -23.21
CA ALA A 211 15.09 8.80 -23.32
C ALA A 211 15.85 8.31 -24.56
N LYS A 212 15.83 7.00 -24.87
CA LYS A 212 16.42 6.47 -26.11
C LYS A 212 15.76 7.06 -27.36
N ALA A 213 14.44 7.22 -27.36
CA ALA A 213 13.72 7.84 -28.47
C ALA A 213 14.13 9.31 -28.68
N VAL A 214 14.43 10.04 -27.60
CA VAL A 214 14.87 11.45 -27.63
C VAL A 214 16.38 11.59 -27.94
N ASP A 215 17.24 10.73 -27.38
CA ASP A 215 18.70 10.72 -27.61
C ASP A 215 19.05 10.32 -29.06
N THR A 216 18.18 9.55 -29.72
CA THR A 216 18.29 9.34 -31.18
C THR A 216 18.18 10.66 -31.96
N ALA A 217 17.71 11.75 -31.33
CA ALA A 217 17.67 13.11 -31.90
C ALA A 217 18.77 14.06 -31.38
N GLN A 218 19.42 13.80 -30.24
CA GLN A 218 20.52 14.62 -29.69
C GLN A 218 21.52 13.76 -28.91
N SER A 219 22.71 13.56 -29.47
CA SER A 219 23.78 12.77 -28.84
C SER A 219 24.68 13.65 -27.97
N VAL A 220 24.67 13.47 -26.64
CA VAL A 220 25.83 13.70 -25.75
C VAL A 220 25.78 12.76 -24.53
N VAL A 221 26.94 12.21 -24.22
CA VAL A 221 27.29 11.23 -23.16
C VAL A 221 27.19 11.80 -21.74
N GLY A 222 26.67 11.00 -20.79
CA GLY A 222 27.42 10.68 -19.56
C GLY A 222 26.74 10.88 -18.20
N ALA A 223 26.37 9.77 -17.56
CA ALA A 223 26.77 9.35 -16.20
C ALA A 223 26.24 7.92 -15.99
N VAL A 224 27.12 6.96 -15.68
CA VAL A 224 26.67 5.64 -15.19
C VAL A 224 26.28 5.86 -13.74
N GLU A 225 25.04 6.29 -13.52
CA GLU A 225 24.44 6.20 -12.20
C GLU A 225 24.34 4.71 -11.81
N ASP A 226 24.60 4.40 -10.54
CA ASP A 226 24.38 3.06 -10.01
C ASP A 226 22.91 2.68 -10.25
N PRO A 227 22.60 1.62 -11.01
CA PRO A 227 21.22 1.22 -11.32
C PRO A 227 20.35 1.06 -10.07
N SER A 228 20.96 0.69 -8.93
CA SER A 228 20.26 0.55 -7.66
C SER A 228 19.86 1.91 -7.06
N ALA A 229 20.72 2.92 -7.17
CA ALA A 229 20.42 4.28 -6.71
C ALA A 229 19.37 4.97 -7.60
N VAL A 230 19.30 4.61 -8.88
CA VAL A 230 18.28 5.11 -9.81
C VAL A 230 16.90 4.59 -9.40
N LEU A 231 16.74 3.29 -9.20
CA LEU A 231 15.44 2.70 -8.89
C LEU A 231 14.89 3.15 -7.53
N SER A 232 15.73 3.30 -6.51
CA SER A 232 15.31 3.90 -5.23
C SER A 232 14.79 5.33 -5.39
N LYS A 233 15.45 6.17 -6.20
CA LYS A 233 14.98 7.53 -6.49
C LYS A 233 13.68 7.55 -7.29
N VAL A 234 13.54 6.64 -8.25
CA VAL A 234 12.28 6.47 -9.01
C VAL A 234 11.15 6.10 -8.05
N ALA A 235 11.37 5.09 -7.19
CA ALA A 235 10.39 4.67 -6.19
C ALA A 235 9.99 5.81 -5.25
N GLU A 236 10.95 6.62 -4.79
CA GLU A 236 10.70 7.80 -3.95
C GLU A 236 9.84 8.84 -4.69
N GLY A 237 10.17 9.14 -5.95
CA GLY A 237 9.41 10.07 -6.80
C GLY A 237 7.98 9.61 -7.10
N LEU A 238 7.72 8.30 -7.06
CA LEU A 238 6.40 7.72 -7.29
C LEU A 238 5.50 7.74 -6.06
N VAL A 239 6.03 7.96 -4.85
CA VAL A 239 5.26 7.87 -3.59
C VAL A 239 3.99 8.73 -3.61
N PRO A 240 4.01 10.02 -4.01
CA PRO A 240 2.80 10.82 -4.02
C PRO A 240 1.72 10.29 -4.99
N LYS A 241 2.14 9.70 -6.13
CA LYS A 241 1.25 9.09 -7.12
C LYS A 241 0.67 7.78 -6.59
N ALA A 242 1.51 6.91 -6.02
CA ALA A 242 1.11 5.66 -5.38
C ALA A 242 0.07 5.89 -4.27
N VAL A 243 0.39 6.75 -3.30
CA VAL A 243 -0.50 7.11 -2.19
C VAL A 243 -1.78 7.75 -2.73
N GLY A 244 -1.66 8.68 -3.69
CA GLY A 244 -2.81 9.35 -4.29
C GLY A 244 -3.79 8.38 -4.94
N ARG A 245 -3.30 7.36 -5.65
CA ARG A 245 -4.13 6.35 -6.30
C ARG A 245 -4.79 5.40 -5.31
N VAL A 246 -4.05 4.81 -4.37
CA VAL A 246 -4.62 3.84 -3.41
C VAL A 246 -5.62 4.48 -2.45
N LEU A 247 -5.44 5.77 -2.13
CA LEU A 247 -6.36 6.54 -1.31
C LEU A 247 -7.51 7.19 -2.12
N GLY A 248 -7.57 6.94 -3.43
CA GLY A 248 -8.63 7.45 -4.30
C GLY A 248 -8.59 8.97 -4.53
N LEU A 249 -7.49 9.64 -4.19
CA LEU A 249 -7.29 11.08 -4.40
C LEU A 249 -6.93 11.41 -5.85
N ILE A 250 -6.38 10.44 -6.58
CA ILE A 250 -6.12 10.50 -8.01
C ILE A 250 -7.01 9.44 -8.66
N THR A 251 -8.00 9.89 -9.41
CA THR A 251 -8.78 9.04 -10.31
C THR A 251 -8.35 9.36 -11.73
N ASP A 252 -8.06 8.34 -12.53
CA ASP A 252 -7.78 8.52 -13.96
C ASP A 252 -9.10 8.89 -14.68
N GLU A 253 -9.62 10.10 -14.45
CA GLU A 253 -10.70 10.71 -15.24
C GLU A 253 -10.08 11.66 -16.30
N VAL A 254 -10.07 11.16 -17.54
CA VAL A 254 -10.10 11.91 -18.82
C VAL A 254 -8.82 12.65 -19.26
N ILE A 255 -7.92 11.94 -19.98
CA ILE A 255 -7.33 12.50 -21.21
C ILE A 255 -8.24 12.09 -22.37
N GLY A 256 -9.38 12.78 -22.46
CA GLY A 256 -10.30 12.73 -23.60
C GLY A 256 -10.36 14.13 -24.20
N GLU A 257 -9.82 14.25 -25.41
CA GLU A 257 -10.10 15.29 -26.42
C GLU A 257 -10.24 16.74 -25.93
N GLY A 258 -9.10 17.43 -25.85
CA GLY A 258 -9.04 18.89 -25.83
C GLY A 258 -8.55 19.46 -27.15
N GLY A 259 -9.47 19.76 -28.08
CA GLY A 259 -9.29 20.88 -29.00
C GLY A 259 -9.24 20.59 -30.51
N ALA A 260 -10.40 20.37 -31.13
CA ALA A 260 -10.63 20.76 -32.52
C ALA A 260 -12.05 21.32 -32.66
N ALA A 261 -12.22 22.60 -32.29
CA ALA A 261 -13.34 23.42 -32.69
C ALA A 261 -12.88 24.87 -32.86
N ALA A 262 -12.44 25.20 -34.08
CA ALA A 262 -12.67 26.46 -34.79
C ALA A 262 -12.28 26.25 -36.26
#